data_AF-A0A958MMN4-F1
#
_entry.id   AF-A0A958MMN4-F1
#
_cell.length_a   1.000
_cell.length_b   1.000
_cell.length_c   1.000
_cell.angle_alpha   90.00
_cell.angle_beta   90.00
_cell.angle_gamma   90.00
#
_symmetry.space_group_name_H-M   'P 1'
#
loop_
_entity.id
_entity.type
_entity.pdbx_description
1 polymer ?
#
loop_
_entity_poly.entity_id
_entity_poly.type
_entity_poly.pdbx_seq_one_letter_code
_entity_poly.pdbx_strand_id
1 'polypeptide(L)' 'GDTLGKIAKHYYGNAMKYPLIFEANKPMLTDPDKIYPGQVLRIPHLN' A
#
# COMPACT_ATOMS: atom_id res chain seq x y z
N GLY A 1 -13.50 4.58 -2.56
CA GLY A 1 -12.32 3.83 -3.02
C GLY A 1 -11.26 3.79 -1.94
N ASP A 2 -10.47 2.73 -1.96
CA ASP A 2 -9.32 2.56 -1.09
C ASP A 2 -8.11 3.29 -1.68
N THR A 3 -7.19 3.69 -0.81
CA THR A 3 -5.90 4.27 -1.20
C THR A 3 -4.81 3.57 -0.41
N LEU A 4 -3.57 3.57 -0.91
CA LEU A 4 -2.44 3.02 -0.15
C LEU A 4 -2.30 3.69 1.22
N GLY A 5 -2.65 4.98 1.34
CA GLY A 5 -2.69 5.70 2.62
C GLY A 5 -3.73 5.13 3.61
N LYS A 6 -4.94 4.80 3.15
CA LYS A 6 -5.95 4.15 4.01
C LYS A 6 -5.51 2.76 4.45
N ILE A 7 -4.93 1.99 3.55
CA ILE A 7 -4.39 0.66 3.83
C ILE A 7 -3.22 0.76 4.83
N ALA A 8 -2.29 1.68 4.62
CA ALA A 8 -1.18 1.94 5.53
C ALA A 8 -1.67 2.38 6.93
N LYS A 9 -2.70 3.23 7.00
CA LYS A 9 -3.31 3.61 8.28
C LYS A 9 -3.91 2.40 9.00
N HIS A 10 -4.55 1.48 8.28
CA HIS A 10 -5.13 0.27 8.85
C HIS A 10 -4.05 -0.70 9.40
N TYR A 11 -3.03 -1.01 8.61
CA TYR A 11 -2.00 -1.99 9.00
C TYR A 11 -0.89 -1.44 9.88
N TYR A 12 -0.55 -0.15 9.73
CA TYR A 12 0.60 0.46 10.42
C TYR A 12 0.22 1.57 11.40
N GLY A 13 -1.07 1.91 11.52
CA GLY A 13 -1.54 3.06 12.30
C GLY A 13 -1.16 4.42 11.71
N ASN A 14 -0.46 4.47 10.57
CA ASN A 14 0.07 5.69 9.97
C ASN A 14 -0.07 5.68 8.44
N ALA A 15 -0.90 6.60 7.92
CA ALA A 15 -1.10 6.75 6.47
C ALA A 15 0.18 7.12 5.72
N MET A 16 1.13 7.81 6.36
CA MET A 16 2.40 8.21 5.74
C MET A 16 3.34 7.03 5.47
N LYS A 17 3.02 5.82 5.96
CA LYS A 17 3.77 4.59 5.67
C LYS A 17 3.34 3.90 4.37
N TYR A 18 2.46 4.51 3.58
CA TYR A 18 2.06 4.00 2.27
C TYR A 18 3.22 3.71 1.29
N PRO A 19 4.36 4.43 1.30
CA PRO A 19 5.46 4.13 0.39
C PRO A 19 6.04 2.73 0.60
N LEU A 20 6.00 2.19 1.83
CA LEU A 20 6.45 0.82 2.11
C LEU A 20 5.61 -0.22 1.38
N ILE A 21 4.30 0.00 1.29
CA ILE A 21 3.39 -0.87 0.54
C ILE A 21 3.69 -0.72 -0.95
N PHE A 22 3.84 0.51 -1.45
CA PHE A 22 4.14 0.75 -2.86
C PHE A 22 5.43 0.03 -3.30
N GLU A 23 6.53 0.22 -2.58
CA GLU A 23 7.82 -0.40 -2.91
C GLU A 23 7.76 -1.93 -2.84
N ALA A 24 7.08 -2.50 -1.85
CA ALA A 24 6.94 -3.95 -1.70
C ALA A 24 6.14 -4.63 -2.82
N ASN A 25 5.43 -3.84 -3.64
CA ASN A 25 4.56 -4.31 -4.71
C ASN A 25 5.06 -3.91 -6.11
N LYS A 26 6.27 -3.34 -6.24
CA LYS A 26 6.91 -3.20 -7.55
C LYS A 26 7.36 -4.57 -8.08
N PRO A 27 7.27 -4.83 -9.41
CA PRO A 27 6.84 -3.89 -10.46
C PRO A 27 5.33 -3.87 -10.73
N MET A 28 4.51 -4.66 -10.02
CA MET A 28 3.06 -4.72 -10.22
C MET A 28 2.39 -3.35 -10.04
N LEU A 29 2.78 -2.60 -9.02
CA LEU A 29 2.42 -1.19 -8.88
C LEU A 29 3.50 -0.32 -9.51
N THR A 30 3.12 0.43 -10.54
CA THR A 30 3.97 1.45 -11.17
C THR A 30 3.64 2.86 -10.70
N ASP A 31 2.46 3.04 -10.11
CA ASP A 31 1.93 4.29 -9.61
C ASP A 31 1.20 4.01 -8.28
N PRO A 32 1.51 4.72 -7.19
CA PRO A 32 0.88 4.50 -5.88
C PRO A 32 -0.63 4.77 -5.87
N ASP A 33 -1.15 5.55 -6.81
CA ASP A 33 -2.58 5.87 -6.89
C ASP A 33 -3.37 4.88 -7.77
N LYS A 34 -2.68 3.99 -8.50
CA LYS A 34 -3.30 2.98 -9.36
C LYS A 34 -3.50 1.65 -8.64
N ILE A 35 -4.47 1.63 -7.73
CA ILE A 35 -4.98 0.39 -7.14
C ILE A 35 -6.43 0.13 -7.54
N TYR A 36 -6.78 -1.14 -7.75
CA TYR A 36 -8.09 -1.57 -8.22
C TYR A 36 -8.81 -2.45 -7.19
N PRO A 37 -10.15 -2.42 -7.14
CA PRO A 37 -10.91 -3.35 -6.30
C PRO A 37 -10.53 -4.82 -6.58
N GLY A 38 -10.30 -5.58 -5.52
CA GLY A 38 -9.88 -6.99 -5.61
C GLY A 38 -8.38 -7.21 -5.81
N GLN A 39 -7.58 -6.15 -5.96
CA GLN A 39 -6.13 -6.28 -6.05
C GLN A 39 -5.52 -6.69 -4.71
N VAL A 40 -4.75 -7.78 -4.71
CA VAL A 40 -4.01 -8.25 -3.53
C VAL A 40 -2.69 -7.51 -3.46
N LEU A 41 -2.41 -6.89 -2.30
CA LEU A 41 -1.18 -6.15 -2.05
C LEU A 41 -0.35 -6.83 -0.96
N ARG A 42 0.95 -6.87 -1.15
CA ARG A 42 1.91 -7.25 -0.10
C ARG A 42 1.98 -6.15 0.95
N ILE A 43 1.80 -6.51 2.23
CA ILE A 43 1.97 -5.62 3.38
C ILE A 43 3.24 -6.04 4.14
N PRO A 44 4.38 -5.34 3.99
CA PRO A 44 5.61 -5.66 4.72
C PRO A 44 5.51 -5.38 6.23
N HIS A 45 6.24 -6.13 7.06
CA HIS A 45 6.35 -5.82 8.49
C HIS A 45 7.19 -4.56 8.72
N LEU A 46 6.88 -3.85 9.80
CA LEU A 46 7.71 -2.77 10.32
C LEU A 46 8.75 -3.41 11.25
N ASN A 47 10.01 -3.36 10.86
CA ASN A 47 11.11 -3.73 11.77
C ASN A 47 11.28 -2.67 12.86
#